data_AF-A0A662HD14-F1
#
_entry.id   AF-A0A662HD14-F1
#
_cell.length_a   1.000
_cell.length_b   1.000
_cell.length_c   1.000
_cell.angle_alpha   90.00
_cell.angle_beta   90.00
_cell.angle_gamma   90.00
#
_symmetry.space_group_name_H-M   'P 1'
#
loop_
_entity.id
_entity.type
_entity.pdbx_description
1 polymer ?
#
loop_
_entity_poly.entity_id
_entity_poly.type
_entity_poly.pdbx_seq_one_letter_code
_entity_poly.pdbx_strand_id
1 'polypeptide(L)'
;MPFTIIGRGVDALKSFIRECMEAGGTPTMLAKYGPTEFRDAVLVRCYGASDKVRGGLIVDLPAEIVEKVRKRKLDAKWILEELK
;
A
#
# COMPACT_ATOMS: atom_id res chain seq x y z
N MET A 1 -1.89 14.28 10.21
CA MET A 1 -1.47 14.46 8.80
C MET A 1 -2.60 13.96 7.92
N PRO A 2 -3.13 14.76 6.99
CA PRO A 2 -4.09 14.25 6.02
C PRO A 2 -3.37 13.25 5.10
N PHE A 3 -3.94 12.06 4.93
CA PHE A 3 -3.46 11.12 3.93
C PHE A 3 -4.01 11.55 2.56
N THR A 4 -3.15 11.75 1.57
CA THR A 4 -3.61 12.02 0.21
C THR A 4 -4.09 10.73 -0.42
N ILE A 5 -5.32 10.72 -0.93
CA ILE A 5 -5.83 9.58 -1.69
C ILE A 5 -5.12 9.57 -3.05
N ILE A 6 -4.31 8.54 -3.30
CA ILE A 6 -3.53 8.41 -4.53
C ILE A 6 -4.18 7.49 -5.56
N GLY A 7 -5.21 6.74 -5.16
CA GLY A 7 -5.95 5.87 -6.06
C GLY A 7 -7.04 5.07 -5.35
N ARG A 8 -7.77 4.29 -6.14
CA ARG A 8 -8.88 3.45 -5.67
C ARG A 8 -8.79 2.05 -6.25
N GLY A 9 -9.14 1.05 -5.45
CA GLY A 9 -9.18 -0.35 -5.86
C GLY A 9 -7.82 -1.03 -5.95
N VAL A 10 -7.86 -2.31 -6.35
CA VAL A 10 -6.69 -3.19 -6.44
C VAL A 10 -5.73 -2.77 -7.56
N ASP A 11 -6.25 -2.14 -8.62
CA ASP A 11 -5.46 -1.71 -9.76
C ASP A 11 -4.49 -0.58 -9.39
N ALA A 12 -4.98 0.42 -8.65
CA ALA A 12 -4.15 1.49 -8.09
C ALA A 12 -3.07 0.94 -7.15
N LEU A 13 -3.40 -0.09 -6.37
CA LEU A 13 -2.45 -0.75 -5.48
C LEU A 13 -1.32 -1.40 -6.27
N LYS A 14 -1.66 -2.14 -7.32
CA LYS A 14 -0.69 -2.79 -8.21
C LYS A 14 0.20 -1.76 -8.92
N SER A 15 -0.40 -0.70 -9.46
CA SER A 15 0.34 0.38 -10.13
C SER A 15 1.34 1.03 -9.18
N PHE A 16 0.91 1.38 -7.96
CA PHE A 16 1.81 1.98 -6.95
C PHE A 16 2.98 1.05 -6.59
N ILE A 17 2.71 -0.23 -6.36
CA ILE A 17 3.73 -1.23 -6.02
C ILE A 17 4.75 -1.33 -7.15
N ARG A 18 4.27 -1.37 -8.39
CA ARG A 18 5.09 -1.47 -9.59
C ARG A 18 5.96 -0.21 -9.76
N GLU A 19 5.38 0.98 -9.70
CA GLU A 19 6.12 2.24 -9.77
C GLU A 19 7.18 2.35 -8.69
N CYS A 20 6.86 1.95 -7.46
CA CYS A 20 7.82 1.97 -6.36
C CYS A 20 9.00 1.02 -6.60
N MET A 21 8.74 -0.20 -7.10
CA MET A 21 9.79 -1.15 -7.43
C MET A 21 10.63 -0.71 -8.63
N GLU A 22 10.00 -0.19 -9.69
CA GLU A 22 10.68 0.34 -10.87
C GLU A 22 11.56 1.55 -10.50
N ALA A 23 11.15 2.34 -9.51
CA ALA A 23 11.96 3.42 -8.95
C ALA A 23 13.12 2.94 -8.06
N GLY A 24 13.26 1.63 -7.82
CA GLY A 24 14.29 1.05 -6.96
C GLY A 24 13.99 1.13 -5.46
N GLY A 25 12.73 1.37 -5.10
CA GLY A 25 12.26 1.43 -3.72
C GLY A 25 11.57 0.15 -3.26
N THR A 26 11.25 0.12 -1.97
CA THR A 26 10.49 -0.95 -1.31
C THR A 26 9.07 -0.46 -1.02
N PRO A 27 8.03 -0.99 -1.68
CA PRO A 27 6.67 -0.64 -1.33
C PRO A 27 6.35 -1.15 0.09
N THR A 28 5.54 -0.41 0.83
CA THR A 28 5.14 -0.74 2.20
C THR A 28 3.66 -0.41 2.33
N MET A 29 2.88 -1.38 2.80
CA MET A 29 1.43 -1.23 2.97
C MET A 29 1.06 -1.36 4.45
N LEU A 30 0.15 -0.49 4.90
CA LEU A 30 -0.28 -0.38 6.28
C LEU A 30 -1.80 -0.28 6.31
N ALA A 31 -2.46 -1.32 6.81
CA ALA A 31 -3.91 -1.31 7.08
C ALA A 31 -4.25 -0.61 8.42
N LYS A 32 -3.22 -0.19 9.18
CA LYS A 32 -3.37 0.57 10.42
C LYS A 32 -2.27 1.61 10.54
N TYR A 33 -2.64 2.82 10.93
CA TYR A 33 -1.69 3.89 11.23
C TYR A 33 -2.06 4.60 12.54
N GLY A 34 -1.26 4.40 13.59
CA GLY A 34 -1.56 4.90 14.93
C GLY A 34 -2.90 4.37 15.46
N PRO A 35 -3.83 5.24 15.92
CA PRO A 35 -5.17 4.83 16.34
C PRO A 35 -6.13 4.57 15.18
N THR A 36 -5.75 4.89 13.93
CA THR A 36 -6.62 4.76 12.76
C THR A 36 -6.47 3.38 12.14
N GLU A 37 -7.55 2.61 12.12
CA GLU A 37 -7.65 1.33 11.42
C GLU A 37 -8.45 1.51 10.12
N PHE A 38 -7.86 1.11 9.01
CA PHE A 38 -8.53 1.14 7.72
C PHE A 38 -9.21 -0.22 7.49
N ARG A 39 -10.47 -0.20 7.04
CA ARG A 39 -11.27 -1.41 6.76
C ARG A 39 -11.42 -1.68 5.26
N ASP A 40 -11.44 -0.60 4.49
CA ASP A 40 -11.67 -0.52 3.05
C ASP A 40 -10.56 0.30 2.35
N ALA A 41 -9.49 0.58 3.08
CA ALA A 41 -8.34 1.31 2.58
C ALA A 41 -7.03 0.74 3.12
N VAL A 42 -5.92 1.04 2.43
CA VAL A 42 -4.58 0.78 2.92
C VAL A 42 -3.71 2.00 2.65
N LEU A 43 -2.86 2.32 3.62
CA LEU A 43 -1.83 3.34 3.45
C LEU A 43 -0.64 2.70 2.77
N VAL A 44 -0.20 3.26 1.65
CA VAL A 44 0.95 2.79 0.89
C VAL A 44 2.07 3.82 0.94
N ARG A 45 3.30 3.34 1.09
CA ARG A 45 4.52 4.17 1.11
C ARG A 45 5.59 3.47 0.31
N CYS A 46 6.48 4.25 -0.30
CA CYS A 46 7.63 3.71 -1.03
C CYS A 46 8.91 4.04 -0.28
N TYR A 47 9.57 3.07 0.33
CA TYR A 47 10.82 3.28 1.05
C TYR A 47 12.00 3.31 0.08
N GLY A 48 12.99 4.19 0.28
CA GLY A 48 14.15 4.31 -0.62
C GLY A 48 13.91 5.09 -1.91
N ALA A 49 12.66 5.21 -2.38
CA ALA A 49 12.27 6.03 -3.52
C ALA A 49 11.08 6.98 -3.23
N SER A 50 10.89 7.36 -1.96
CA SER A 50 9.84 8.31 -1.52
C SER A 50 9.85 9.64 -2.28
N ASP A 51 11.02 10.05 -2.78
CA ASP A 51 11.21 11.28 -3.53
C ASP A 51 10.58 11.22 -4.93
N LYS A 52 10.59 10.01 -5.54
CA LYS A 52 10.00 9.74 -6.86
C LYS A 52 8.55 9.27 -6.77
N VAL A 53 8.25 8.39 -5.82
CA VAL A 53 6.92 7.77 -5.65
C VAL A 53 6.35 8.19 -4.31
N ARG A 54 5.43 9.16 -4.36
CA ARG A 54 4.76 9.67 -3.15
C ARG A 54 3.75 8.65 -2.63
N GLY A 55 3.97 8.18 -1.41
CA GLY A 55 2.99 7.36 -0.69
C GLY A 55 1.69 8.11 -0.39
N GLY A 56 0.61 7.36 -0.22
CA GLY A 56 -0.72 7.88 0.04
C GLY A 56 -1.70 6.80 0.45
N LEU A 57 -2.98 7.13 0.49
CA LEU A 57 -4.06 6.21 0.83
C LEU A 57 -4.67 5.64 -0.46
N ILE A 58 -4.82 4.33 -0.51
CA ILE A 58 -5.61 3.65 -1.55
C ILE A 58 -6.88 3.17 -0.89
N VAL A 59 -8.01 3.66 -1.38
CA VAL A 59 -9.35 3.37 -0.85
C VAL A 59 -10.09 2.40 -1.76
N ASP A 60 -11.29 1.95 -1.38
CA ASP A 60 -12.11 1.04 -2.18
C ASP A 60 -11.44 -0.34 -2.40
N LEU A 61 -10.67 -0.79 -1.40
CA LEU A 61 -10.05 -2.11 -1.44
C LEU A 61 -10.98 -3.15 -0.82
N PRO A 62 -11.03 -4.37 -1.40
CA PRO A 62 -11.78 -5.46 -0.80
C PRO A 62 -11.21 -5.79 0.59
N ALA A 63 -12.11 -6.03 1.55
CA ALA A 63 -11.76 -6.28 2.95
C ALA A 63 -10.74 -7.43 3.13
N GLU A 64 -10.76 -8.43 2.24
CA GLU A 64 -9.79 -9.52 2.24
C GLU A 64 -8.34 -9.03 2.08
N ILE A 65 -8.10 -8.06 1.18
CA ILE A 65 -6.75 -7.49 0.99
C ILE A 65 -6.36 -6.68 2.22
N VAL A 66 -7.28 -5.89 2.77
CA VAL A 66 -7.03 -5.08 3.96
C VAL A 66 -6.71 -5.98 5.16
N GLU A 67 -7.43 -7.10 5.34
CA GLU A 67 -7.13 -8.10 6.36
C GLU A 67 -5.79 -8.79 6.14
N LYS A 68 -5.45 -9.13 4.90
CA LYS A 68 -4.14 -9.71 4.55
C LYS A 68 -2.99 -8.75 4.91
N VAL A 69 -3.14 -7.47 4.59
CA VAL A 69 -2.18 -6.40 4.97
C VAL A 69 -2.15 -6.19 6.48
N ARG A 70 -3.29 -6.31 7.17
CA ARG A 70 -3.39 -6.19 8.64
C ARG A 70 -2.70 -7.33 9.38
N LYS A 71 -2.80 -8.57 8.88
CA LYS A 71 -2.18 -9.76 9.47
C LYS A 71 -0.68 -9.82 9.21
N ARG A 72 -0.24 -9.46 8.00
CA ARG A 72 1.17 -9.47 7.61
C ARG A 72 1.74 -8.04 7.73
N LYS A 73 1.93 -7.62 8.99
CA LYS A 73 2.60 -6.38 9.37
C LYS A 73 3.95 -6.25 8.63
N LEU A 74 4.03 -5.27 7.74
CA LEU A 74 5.20 -4.49 7.30
C LEU A 74 5.89 -4.74 5.93
N ASP A 75 5.87 -5.90 5.28
CA ASP A 75 6.68 -6.07 4.06
C ASP A 75 5.82 -6.30 2.80
N ALA A 76 5.70 -5.33 1.89
CA ALA A 76 4.95 -5.54 0.63
C ALA A 76 5.62 -6.55 -0.32
N LYS A 77 6.85 -6.98 0.00
CA LYS A 77 7.66 -7.88 -0.83
C LYS A 77 6.95 -9.20 -1.11
N TRP A 78 6.17 -9.71 -0.15
CA TRP A 78 5.42 -10.97 -0.29
C TRP A 78 4.14 -10.85 -1.14
N ILE A 79 3.55 -9.65 -1.24
CA ILE A 79 2.28 -9.45 -1.97
C ILE A 79 2.46 -9.72 -3.46
N LEU A 80 3.65 -9.46 -4.01
CA LEU A 80 3.95 -9.74 -5.41
C LEU A 80 4.12 -11.22 -5.72
N GLU A 81 4.57 -12.02 -4.75
CA GLU A 81 4.76 -13.46 -4.96
C GLU A 81 3.44 -14.23 -4.87
N GLU A 82 2.49 -13.77 -4.05
CA GLU A 82 1.16 -14.40 -3.87
C GLU A 82 0.11 -13.96 -4.89
N LEU A 83 0.36 -12.89 -5.67
CA LEU A 83 -0.55 -12.41 -6.73
C LEU A 83 -0.19 -12.95 -8.12
N LYS A 84 0.56 -14.05 -8.18
CA LYS A 84 0.95 -14.72 -9.42
C LYS A 84 -0.13 -15.67 -9.94
#